data_AF-A0A165HMI0-F1
#
_entry.id   AF-A0A165HMI0-F1
#
_cell.length_a   1.000
_cell.length_b   1.000
_cell.length_c   1.000
_cell.angle_alpha   90.00
_cell.angle_beta   90.00
_cell.angle_gamma   90.00
#
_symmetry.space_group_name_H-M   'P 1'
#
loop_
_entity.id
_entity.type
_entity.pdbx_description
1 polymer ?
#
loop_
_entity_poly.entity_id
_entity_poly.type
_entity_poly.pdbx_seq_one_letter_code
_entity_poly.pdbx_strand_id
1 'polypeptide(L)'
;MALPTANLIVVTFGPRPNTAWIASLGADVLDERGLMRVEPTFEVVDHPGVFAIGDITDCNEQKQAQKYPVHVAVAAPNIVSYLEGRPLTKPYKGSMEIILIPIGKNRGVAYYDESFTAFVASNDSLRGLLCDMRTRTSRIYGKDQ
;
A
#
# COMPACT_ATOMS: atom_id res chain seq x y z
N MET A 1 -9.17 -15.70 21.64
CA MET A 1 -7.86 -15.84 22.30
C MET A 1 -7.85 -14.89 23.50
N ALA A 2 -8.07 -15.39 24.71
CA ALA A 2 -8.05 -14.57 25.92
C ALA A 2 -6.68 -14.76 26.59
N LEU A 3 -5.89 -13.69 26.69
CA LEU A 3 -4.68 -13.67 27.50
C LEU A 3 -5.11 -13.34 28.93
N PRO A 4 -5.08 -14.30 29.88
CA PRO A 4 -5.78 -14.19 31.16
C PRO A 4 -5.24 -13.12 32.12
N THR A 5 -4.16 -12.41 31.77
CA THR A 5 -3.45 -11.48 32.67
C THR A 5 -3.13 -10.11 32.05
N ALA A 6 -3.61 -9.79 30.85
CA ALA A 6 -3.35 -8.48 30.24
C ALA A 6 -4.37 -7.41 30.69
N ASN A 7 -3.90 -6.23 31.11
CA ASN A 7 -4.78 -5.09 31.42
C ASN A 7 -5.18 -4.28 30.16
N LEU A 8 -4.39 -4.36 29.09
CA LEU A 8 -4.66 -3.71 27.81
C LEU A 8 -4.16 -4.60 26.67
N ILE A 9 -4.98 -4.74 25.63
CA ILE A 9 -4.61 -5.42 24.39
C ILE A 9 -4.88 -4.43 23.25
N VAL A 10 -3.84 -4.11 22.48
CA VAL A 10 -3.95 -3.31 21.26
C VAL A 10 -3.74 -4.24 20.07
N VAL A 11 -4.79 -4.48 19.30
CA VAL A 11 -4.75 -5.35 18.12
C VAL A 11 -4.29 -4.54 16.92
N THR A 12 -3.17 -4.95 16.31
CA THR A 12 -2.58 -4.27 15.14
C THR A 12 -2.31 -5.25 13.98
N PHE A 13 -3.11 -6.32 13.89
CA PHE A 13 -3.01 -7.31 12.82
C PHE A 13 -4.27 -7.32 11.96
N GLY A 14 -4.10 -7.52 10.64
CA GLY A 14 -5.16 -7.84 9.68
C GLY A 14 -6.27 -6.78 9.55
N PRO A 15 -6.16 -5.81 8.63
CA PRO A 15 -7.28 -4.93 8.33
C PRO A 15 -8.43 -5.71 7.70
N ARG A 16 -9.67 -5.31 8.00
CA ARG A 16 -10.87 -5.76 7.27
C ARG A 16 -11.45 -4.58 6.51
N PRO A 17 -11.69 -4.71 5.18
CA PRO A 17 -12.32 -3.64 4.40
C PRO A 17 -13.69 -3.25 4.97
N ASN A 18 -13.96 -1.95 5.07
CA ASN A 18 -15.27 -1.43 5.48
C ASN A 18 -16.22 -1.31 4.27
N THR A 19 -16.49 -2.45 3.64
CA THR A 19 -17.16 -2.56 2.33
C THR A 19 -18.49 -3.29 2.41
N ALA A 20 -18.91 -3.77 3.59
CA ALA A 20 -20.14 -4.56 3.73
C ALA A 20 -21.40 -3.85 3.16
N TRP A 21 -21.45 -2.52 3.26
CA TRP A 21 -22.56 -1.72 2.71
C TRP A 21 -22.56 -1.66 1.17
N ILE A 22 -21.40 -1.83 0.53
CA ILE A 22 -21.23 -1.79 -0.93
C ILE A 22 -21.87 -3.01 -1.59
N ALA A 23 -22.01 -4.12 -0.87
CA ALA A 23 -22.67 -5.33 -1.36
C ALA A 23 -24.12 -5.07 -1.84
N SER A 24 -24.74 -3.95 -1.45
CA SER A 24 -26.05 -3.55 -1.99
C SER A 24 -26.02 -3.15 -3.48
N LEU A 25 -24.84 -2.87 -4.05
CA LEU A 25 -24.69 -2.52 -5.48
C LEU A 25 -24.81 -3.75 -6.39
N GLY A 26 -24.55 -4.95 -5.88
CA GLY A 26 -24.62 -6.20 -6.63
C GLY A 26 -23.87 -7.32 -5.91
N ALA A 27 -24.25 -8.57 -6.19
CA ALA A 27 -23.62 -9.74 -5.56
C ALA A 27 -22.13 -9.90 -5.94
N ASP A 28 -21.77 -9.46 -7.15
CA ASP A 28 -20.44 -9.69 -7.73
C ASP A 28 -19.51 -8.46 -7.66
N VAL A 29 -19.92 -7.39 -6.94
CA VAL A 29 -19.14 -6.15 -6.80
C VAL A 29 -17.95 -6.31 -5.84
N LEU A 30 -18.05 -7.23 -4.89
CA LEU A 30 -17.00 -7.57 -3.94
C LEU A 30 -16.45 -8.97 -4.22
N ASP A 31 -15.15 -9.16 -4.04
CA ASP A 31 -14.51 -10.47 -4.05
C ASP A 31 -14.72 -11.23 -2.72
N GLU A 32 -14.22 -12.46 -2.64
CA GLU A 32 -14.32 -13.31 -1.44
C GLU A 32 -13.63 -12.71 -0.19
N ARG A 33 -12.73 -11.73 -0.38
CA ARG A 33 -12.02 -11.01 0.68
C ARG A 33 -12.78 -9.75 1.10
N GLY A 34 -13.90 -9.44 0.46
CA GLY A 34 -14.67 -8.21 0.65
C GLY A 34 -14.04 -6.99 -0.03
N LEU A 35 -13.15 -7.17 -1.00
CA LEU A 35 -12.55 -6.08 -1.77
C LEU A 35 -13.37 -5.82 -3.03
N MET A 36 -13.55 -4.55 -3.35
CA MET A 36 -14.24 -4.09 -4.55
C MET A 36 -13.44 -4.44 -5.80
N ARG A 37 -14.12 -5.10 -6.74
CA ARG A 37 -13.54 -5.50 -8.03
C ARG A 37 -13.44 -4.30 -8.95
N VAL A 38 -12.24 -4.01 -9.42
CA VAL A 38 -11.97 -2.86 -10.29
C VAL A 38 -11.17 -3.26 -11.53
N GLU A 39 -11.45 -2.57 -12.62
CA GLU A 39 -10.62 -2.61 -13.82
C GLU A 39 -9.27 -1.90 -13.57
N PRO A 40 -8.24 -2.12 -14.41
CA PRO A 40 -6.97 -1.39 -14.29
C PRO A 40 -7.13 0.14 -14.33
N THR A 41 -8.23 0.65 -14.86
CA THR A 41 -8.56 2.09 -14.89
C THR A 41 -9.16 2.61 -13.58
N PHE A 42 -9.32 1.74 -12.57
CA PHE A 42 -10.05 1.95 -11.32
C PHE A 42 -11.57 2.11 -11.46
N GLU A 43 -12.12 1.87 -12.65
CA GLU A 43 -13.58 1.76 -12.82
C GLU A 43 -14.07 0.45 -12.19
N VAL A 44 -15.20 0.50 -11.49
CA VAL A 44 -15.80 -0.67 -10.85
C VAL A 44 -16.40 -1.57 -11.91
N VAL A 45 -16.09 -2.86 -11.85
CA VAL A 45 -16.60 -3.85 -12.81
C VAL A 45 -18.13 -3.82 -12.82
N ASP A 46 -18.72 -3.82 -14.02
CA ASP A 46 -20.18 -3.75 -14.26
C ASP A 46 -20.89 -2.48 -13.72
N HIS A 47 -20.14 -1.44 -13.33
CA HIS A 47 -20.69 -0.18 -12.85
C HIS A 47 -20.02 1.04 -13.52
N PRO A 48 -20.37 1.35 -14.79
CA PRO A 48 -19.79 2.46 -15.54
C PRO A 48 -19.93 3.81 -14.82
N GLY A 49 -18.83 4.57 -14.75
CA GLY A 49 -18.78 5.87 -14.07
C GLY A 49 -18.61 5.81 -12.55
N VAL A 50 -18.54 4.61 -11.96
CA VAL A 50 -18.17 4.41 -10.56
C VAL A 50 -16.69 4.05 -10.49
N PHE A 51 -15.93 4.75 -9.65
CA PHE A 51 -14.50 4.54 -9.51
C PHE A 51 -14.14 4.27 -8.04
N ALA A 52 -13.16 3.40 -7.82
CA ALA A 52 -12.69 3.05 -6.48
C ALA A 52 -11.16 2.94 -6.40
N ILE A 53 -10.61 3.45 -5.31
CA ILE A 53 -9.16 3.50 -5.05
C ILE A 53 -8.87 3.14 -3.59
N GLY A 54 -7.60 2.91 -3.28
CA GLY A 54 -7.12 2.64 -1.93
C GLY A 54 -7.39 1.21 -1.46
N ASP A 55 -7.54 1.06 -0.15
CA ASP A 55 -7.53 -0.26 0.51
C ASP A 55 -8.73 -1.14 0.17
N ILE A 56 -9.80 -0.54 -0.36
CA ILE A 56 -11.02 -1.28 -0.72
C ILE A 56 -10.88 -2.04 -2.03
N THR A 57 -9.90 -1.75 -2.89
CA THR A 57 -9.81 -2.38 -4.22
C THR A 57 -9.23 -3.79 -4.15
N ASP A 58 -9.57 -4.65 -5.09
CA ASP A 58 -9.03 -6.00 -5.22
C ASP A 58 -7.62 -6.06 -5.84
N CYS A 59 -7.01 -4.90 -6.13
CA CYS A 59 -5.64 -4.78 -6.65
C CYS A 59 -4.67 -5.63 -5.81
N ASN A 60 -3.95 -6.51 -6.52
CA ASN A 60 -3.02 -7.46 -5.92
C ASN A 60 -1.70 -6.78 -5.52
N GLU A 61 -1.72 -6.08 -4.40
CA GLU A 61 -0.60 -5.32 -3.85
C GLU A 61 -0.74 -5.14 -2.33
N GLN A 62 0.35 -4.75 -1.65
CA GLN A 62 0.24 -4.37 -0.24
C GLN A 62 -0.55 -3.07 -0.10
N LYS A 63 -1.53 -3.04 0.81
CA LYS A 63 -2.34 -1.85 1.09
C LYS A 63 -1.51 -0.86 1.92
N GLN A 64 -1.10 0.23 1.27
CA GLN A 64 -0.20 1.22 1.85
C GLN A 64 -0.64 2.64 1.45
N ALA A 65 -0.69 3.55 2.42
CA ALA A 65 -1.07 4.94 2.19
C ALA A 65 -0.18 5.64 1.15
N GLN A 66 1.09 5.24 1.04
CA GLN A 66 2.04 5.79 0.07
C GLN A 66 1.65 5.51 -1.39
N LYS A 67 0.76 4.55 -1.65
CA LYS A 67 0.26 4.23 -3.01
C LYS A 67 -0.91 5.11 -3.44
N TYR A 68 -1.58 5.79 -2.51
CA TYR A 68 -2.78 6.58 -2.81
C TYR A 68 -2.52 7.68 -3.84
N PRO A 69 -1.39 8.43 -3.82
CA PRO A 69 -1.09 9.38 -4.88
C PRO A 69 -1.01 8.74 -6.27
N VAL A 70 -0.52 7.49 -6.37
CA VAL A 70 -0.45 6.75 -7.64
C VAL A 70 -1.84 6.32 -8.09
N HIS A 71 -2.69 5.86 -7.17
CA HIS A 71 -4.09 5.55 -7.49
C HIS A 71 -4.83 6.78 -7.99
N VAL A 72 -4.70 7.92 -7.29
CA VAL A 72 -5.30 9.21 -7.68
C VAL A 72 -4.80 9.64 -9.05
N ALA A 73 -3.50 9.49 -9.33
CA ALA A 73 -2.93 9.84 -10.62
C ALA A 73 -3.53 9.03 -11.77
N VAL A 74 -4.07 7.84 -11.53
CA VAL A 74 -4.77 7.01 -12.52
C VAL A 74 -6.26 7.32 -12.57
N ALA A 75 -6.94 7.31 -11.41
CA ALA A 75 -8.38 7.48 -11.33
C ALA A 75 -8.84 8.88 -11.77
N ALA A 76 -8.15 9.95 -11.34
CA ALA A 76 -8.57 11.32 -11.65
C ALA A 76 -8.67 11.63 -13.17
N PRO A 77 -7.66 11.35 -14.01
CA PRO A 77 -7.78 11.59 -15.45
C PRO A 77 -8.79 10.65 -16.14
N ASN A 78 -9.01 9.44 -15.62
CA ASN A 78 -10.04 8.54 -16.13
C ASN A 78 -11.44 9.05 -15.80
N ILE A 79 -11.68 9.57 -14.59
CA ILE A 79 -12.94 10.24 -14.21
C ILE A 79 -13.21 11.42 -15.15
N VAL A 80 -12.22 12.28 -15.39
CA VAL A 80 -12.37 13.41 -16.33
C VAL A 80 -12.67 12.91 -17.74
N SER A 81 -11.98 11.87 -18.22
CA SER A 81 -12.24 11.29 -19.53
C SER A 81 -13.66 10.74 -19.64
N TYR A 82 -14.15 10.04 -18.62
CA TYR A 82 -15.53 9.55 -18.54
C TYR A 82 -16.56 10.68 -18.64
N LEU A 83 -16.36 11.76 -17.88
CA LEU A 83 -17.25 12.93 -17.89
C LEU A 83 -17.30 13.62 -19.26
N GLU A 84 -16.23 13.54 -20.03
CA GLU A 84 -16.15 14.08 -21.40
C GLU A 84 -16.60 13.08 -22.48
N GLY A 85 -17.07 11.88 -22.10
CA GLY A 85 -17.45 10.82 -23.04
C GLY A 85 -16.26 10.24 -23.82
N ARG A 86 -15.04 10.39 -23.30
CA ARG A 86 -13.80 9.86 -23.88
C ARG A 86 -13.45 8.50 -23.27
N PRO A 87 -12.73 7.63 -24.00
CA PRO A 87 -12.25 6.36 -23.47
C PRO A 87 -11.33 6.54 -22.25
N LEU A 88 -11.38 5.58 -21.33
CA LEU A 88 -10.45 5.49 -20.20
C LEU A 88 -9.09 4.99 -20.70
N THR A 89 -8.05 5.82 -20.60
CA THR A 89 -6.76 5.55 -21.27
C THR A 89 -5.61 5.29 -20.31
N LYS A 90 -5.79 5.55 -19.02
CA LYS A 90 -4.71 5.41 -18.04
C LYS A 90 -4.92 4.16 -17.19
N PRO A 91 -4.18 3.06 -17.43
CA PRO A 91 -4.23 1.90 -16.57
C PRO A 91 -3.24 2.03 -15.40
N TYR A 92 -3.63 1.49 -14.25
CA TYR A 92 -2.76 1.22 -13.13
C TYR A 92 -1.92 -0.03 -13.41
N LYS A 93 -0.61 0.07 -13.18
CA LYS A 93 0.36 -1.01 -13.45
C LYS A 93 1.04 -1.52 -12.18
N GLY A 94 0.51 -1.15 -11.02
CA GLY A 94 1.19 -1.33 -9.74
C GLY A 94 2.09 -0.16 -9.37
N SER A 95 2.62 -0.24 -8.15
CA SER A 95 3.56 0.72 -7.57
C SER A 95 4.71 -0.02 -6.90
N MET A 96 5.82 0.67 -6.66
CA MET A 96 6.96 0.11 -5.93
C MET A 96 6.54 -0.31 -4.52
N GLU A 97 7.03 -1.46 -4.08
CA GLU A 97 6.86 -1.91 -2.70
C GLU A 97 7.97 -1.33 -1.81
N ILE A 98 7.58 -0.44 -0.92
CA ILE A 98 8.47 0.18 0.07
C ILE A 98 7.86 -0.05 1.45
N ILE A 99 8.66 -0.60 2.36
CA ILE A 99 8.24 -0.78 3.75
C ILE A 99 9.20 0.04 4.62
N LEU A 100 8.67 0.96 5.41
CA LEU A 100 9.42 1.71 6.41
C LEU A 100 8.83 1.43 7.80
N ILE A 101 9.61 0.78 8.66
CA ILE A 101 9.20 0.44 10.02
C ILE A 101 10.03 1.27 11.00
N PRO A 102 9.44 2.28 11.67
CA PRO A 102 10.11 2.98 12.74
C PRO A 102 10.31 2.07 13.95
N ILE A 103 11.46 2.20 14.61
CA ILE A 103 11.83 1.52 15.86
C ILE A 103 12.14 2.61 16.89
N GLY A 104 11.09 3.13 17.52
CA GLY A 104 11.18 4.29 18.41
C GLY A 104 11.42 5.61 17.66
N LYS A 105 11.78 6.66 18.39
CA LYS A 105 11.86 8.04 17.87
C LYS A 105 12.96 8.27 16.82
N ASN A 106 14.06 7.52 16.95
CA ASN A 106 15.34 7.85 16.31
C ASN A 106 15.89 6.73 15.41
N ARG A 107 15.15 5.63 15.25
CA ARG A 107 15.61 4.47 14.48
C ARG A 107 14.49 3.91 13.62
N GLY A 108 14.87 3.13 12.62
CA GLY A 108 13.91 2.41 11.77
C GLY A 108 14.62 1.47 10.82
N VAL A 109 13.84 0.66 10.11
CA VAL A 109 14.29 -0.23 9.04
C VAL A 109 13.46 0.08 7.81
N ALA A 110 14.12 0.23 6.67
CA ALA A 110 13.45 0.36 5.38
C ALA A 110 13.68 -0.88 4.51
N TYR A 111 12.77 -1.17 3.58
CA TYR A 111 12.90 -2.16 2.51
C TYR A 111 12.39 -1.54 1.20
N TYR A 112 13.07 -1.81 0.09
CA TYR A 112 12.75 -1.31 -1.25
C TYR A 112 12.89 -2.45 -2.27
N ASP A 113 11.92 -2.60 -3.17
CA ASP A 113 11.81 -3.75 -4.08
C ASP A 113 12.89 -3.80 -5.19
N GLU A 114 13.23 -2.67 -5.82
CA GLU A 114 14.17 -2.66 -6.95
C GLU A 114 15.66 -2.77 -6.55
N SER A 115 15.94 -2.64 -5.26
CA SER A 115 17.28 -2.79 -4.68
C SER A 115 17.07 -3.18 -3.23
N PHE A 116 17.22 -4.48 -2.94
CA PHE A 116 16.98 -5.14 -1.66
C PHE A 116 17.87 -4.56 -0.53
N THR A 117 17.54 -3.34 -0.11
CA THR A 117 18.39 -2.44 0.64
C THR A 117 17.72 -2.17 1.97
N ALA A 118 18.22 -2.81 3.02
CA ALA A 118 17.80 -2.48 4.37
C ALA A 118 18.62 -1.29 4.87
N PHE A 119 17.98 -0.16 5.19
CA PHE A 119 18.62 0.99 5.84
C PHE A 119 18.21 1.05 7.31
N VAL A 120 19.18 0.91 8.22
CA VAL A 120 18.97 1.15 9.64
C VAL A 120 19.56 2.52 10.01
N ALA A 121 18.73 3.54 10.14
CA ALA A 121 19.20 4.85 10.63
C ALA A 121 19.21 4.87 12.17
N SER A 122 20.19 5.55 12.77
CA SER A 122 20.23 5.88 14.20
C SER A 122 20.61 7.35 14.35
N ASN A 123 19.77 8.13 15.03
CA ASN A 123 19.95 9.57 15.20
C ASN A 123 21.09 9.94 16.17
N ASP A 124 21.50 9.03 17.04
CA ASP A 124 22.71 9.20 17.84
C ASP A 124 23.91 8.75 17.00
N SER A 125 24.61 9.72 16.39
CA SER A 125 25.81 9.54 15.56
C SER A 125 25.61 8.61 14.35
N LEU A 126 24.97 9.13 13.29
CA LEU A 126 24.75 8.58 11.94
C LEU A 126 25.63 7.36 11.58
N ARG A 127 25.27 6.20 12.12
CA ARG A 127 25.77 4.88 11.72
C ARG A 127 24.61 4.16 11.06
N GLY A 128 24.53 4.31 9.74
CA GLY A 128 23.62 3.55 8.89
C GLY A 128 24.18 2.17 8.63
N LEU A 129 23.38 1.10 8.69
CA LEU A 129 23.75 -0.16 8.06
C LEU A 129 22.94 -0.27 6.78
N LEU A 130 23.64 -0.40 5.65
CA LEU A 130 23.09 -0.73 4.36
C LEU A 130 23.36 -2.21 4.10
N CYS A 131 22.34 -3.07 4.16
CA CYS A 131 22.48 -4.45 3.72
C CYS A 131 21.88 -4.59 2.32
N ASP A 132 22.72 -4.96 1.35
CA ASP A 132 22.31 -5.41 0.03
C ASP A 132 22.24 -6.94 0.04
N MET A 133 21.01 -7.46 0.04
CA MET A 133 20.77 -8.91 0.06
C MET A 133 21.05 -9.60 -1.28
N ARG A 134 21.10 -8.85 -2.40
CA ARG A 134 21.42 -9.39 -3.73
C ARG A 134 22.89 -9.74 -3.85
N THR A 135 23.76 -8.88 -3.32
CA THR A 135 25.21 -9.12 -3.27
C THR A 135 25.67 -9.79 -1.98
N ARG A 136 24.75 -9.98 -1.00
CA ARG A 136 25.06 -10.41 0.37
C ARG A 136 26.13 -9.54 1.04
N THR A 137 26.16 -8.25 0.71
CA THR A 137 27.11 -7.31 1.29
C THR A 137 26.40 -6.41 2.29
N SER A 138 27.12 -6.06 3.35
CA SER A 138 26.67 -5.07 4.33
C SER A 138 27.70 -3.97 4.43
N ARG A 139 27.27 -2.71 4.38
CA ARG A 139 28.14 -1.54 4.51
C ARG A 139 27.66 -0.67 5.65
N ILE A 140 28.57 -0.42 6.59
CA ILE A 140 28.34 0.54 7.67
C ILE A 140 28.66 1.93 7.10
N TYR A 141 27.69 2.82 7.14
CA TYR A 141 27.84 4.23 6.80
C TYR A 141 27.93 5.02 8.10
N GLY A 142 29.14 5.37 8.49
CA GLY A 142 29.41 6.39 9.51
C GLY A 142 29.71 7.73 8.85
N LYS A 143 29.53 8.86 9.55
CA LYS A 143 30.40 10.01 9.28
C LYS A 143 31.83 9.57 9.59
N ASP A 144 32.64 9.33 8.56
CA ASP A 144 34.10 9.40 8.73
C ASP A 144 34.41 10.83 9.22
N GLN A 145 35.21 10.93 10.27
CA GLN A 145 35.92 12.18 10.58
C GLN A 145 37.05 12.36 9.58
#